data_AF-A0A7N2KWZ3-F1
#
_entry.id   AF-A0A7N2KWZ3-F1
#
_cell.length_a   1.000
_cell.length_b   1.000
_cell.length_c   1.000
_cell.angle_alpha   90.00
_cell.angle_beta   90.00
_cell.angle_gamma   90.00
#
_symmetry.space_group_name_H-M   'P 1'
#
loop_
_entity.id
_entity.type
_entity.pdbx_description
1 polymer ?
#
loop_
_entity_poly.entity_id
_entity_poly.type
_entity_poly.pdbx_seq_one_letter_code
_entity_poly.pdbx_strand_id
1 'polypeptide(L)'
;MEEDEGSARKLSIYRAARSIKRRENTVYNALRSIYEDSIFVGEISQLWPDLPLLANLRCGLWYSPKFHSTCYFKSTDGHNNNWSFSTSRLNLHVALLAGQKGGCIIVDSTRRGKRFPDSMSKTIPIWTCVLNRCIHNHLNNMRDTAQMDKDSLRLVFMGKESAIRLLTYVEDLMSNTRPDNFARTFKDGNKVFILQLRFNAHGSFLMISELLHGRRKGLIIVPEGKLGSGWRGFGFHLRKAIAPDTLVVKPPSQSALFPTVQKFRNQKSFLSVVVDGDRKTSGGSGTGKHAMPNIQNSIKSNPSIKSILSSQKT
;
A
#
# COMPACT_ATOMS: atom_id res chain seq x y z
N MET A 1 -58.76 19.17 -47.99
CA MET A 1 -57.42 19.72 -47.69
C MET A 1 -57.33 19.72 -46.17
N GLU A 2 -57.13 18.52 -45.65
CA GLU A 2 -55.83 18.00 -45.21
C GLU A 2 -55.56 18.47 -43.78
N GLU A 3 -55.99 17.60 -42.88
CA GLU A 3 -55.74 17.62 -41.46
C GLU A 3 -54.22 17.52 -41.22
N ASP A 4 -53.74 18.44 -40.38
CA ASP A 4 -52.40 18.43 -39.80
C ASP A 4 -52.28 17.25 -38.80
N GLU A 5 -52.14 16.03 -39.32
CA GLU A 5 -51.79 14.87 -38.52
C GLU A 5 -50.32 14.97 -38.10
N GLY A 6 -50.14 15.57 -36.92
CA GLY A 6 -48.87 15.63 -36.20
C GLY A 6 -48.18 14.28 -36.13
N SER A 7 -47.04 14.19 -36.82
CA SER A 7 -46.10 13.08 -36.72
C SER A 7 -45.60 12.94 -35.26
N ALA A 8 -46.34 12.17 -34.47
CA ALA A 8 -45.92 11.69 -33.17
C ALA A 8 -44.69 10.80 -33.38
N ARG A 9 -43.50 11.43 -33.38
CA ARG A 9 -42.20 10.76 -33.49
C ARG A 9 -42.15 9.64 -32.45
N LYS A 10 -42.37 8.39 -32.90
CA LYS A 10 -42.18 7.18 -32.08
C LYS A 10 -40.80 7.25 -31.44
N LEU A 11 -40.77 7.50 -30.14
CA LEU A 11 -39.54 7.53 -29.36
C LEU A 11 -38.91 6.14 -29.47
N SER A 12 -37.71 6.05 -30.04
CA SER A 12 -36.89 4.84 -29.96
C SER A 12 -36.89 4.32 -28.52
N ILE A 13 -37.01 3.00 -28.34
CA ILE A 13 -37.01 2.33 -27.03
C ILE A 13 -35.83 2.83 -26.17
N TYR A 14 -34.67 3.09 -26.77
CA TYR A 14 -33.50 3.64 -26.09
C TYR A 14 -33.67 5.09 -25.61
N ARG A 15 -34.45 5.92 -26.31
CA ARG A 15 -34.80 7.29 -25.86
C ARG A 15 -35.89 7.26 -24.78
N ALA A 16 -36.89 6.39 -24.91
CA ALA A 16 -37.93 6.20 -23.90
C ALA A 16 -37.34 5.71 -22.57
N ALA A 17 -36.51 4.65 -22.59
CA ALA A 17 -35.84 4.13 -21.40
C ALA A 17 -34.91 5.15 -20.73
N ARG A 18 -34.18 5.96 -21.52
CA ARG A 18 -33.35 7.05 -20.97
C ARG A 18 -34.18 8.18 -20.36
N SER A 19 -35.34 8.49 -20.94
CA SER A 19 -36.27 9.49 -20.40
C SER A 19 -36.84 9.03 -19.06
N ILE A 20 -37.27 7.76 -18.97
CA ILE A 20 -37.72 7.14 -17.70
C ILE A 20 -36.61 7.19 -16.65
N LYS A 21 -35.40 6.76 -17.00
CA LYS A 21 -34.25 6.79 -16.08
C LYS A 21 -33.88 8.20 -15.61
N ARG A 22 -34.06 9.22 -16.45
CA ARG A 22 -33.88 10.64 -16.05
C ARG A 22 -34.98 11.09 -15.10
N ARG A 23 -36.23 10.69 -15.33
CA ARG A 23 -37.36 11.00 -14.45
C ARG A 23 -37.26 10.29 -13.09
N GLU A 24 -36.59 9.15 -13.03
CA GLU A 24 -36.31 8.44 -11.77
C GLU A 24 -35.15 9.05 -10.97
N ASN A 25 -34.27 9.84 -11.60
CA ASN A 25 -33.09 10.42 -10.94
C ASN A 25 -33.44 11.76 -10.25
N THR A 26 -34.38 11.72 -9.32
CA THR A 26 -34.80 12.87 -8.51
C THR A 26 -34.10 12.88 -7.16
N VAL A 27 -34.00 14.06 -6.54
CA VAL A 27 -33.51 14.20 -5.16
C VAL A 27 -34.35 13.35 -4.20
N TYR A 28 -35.69 13.34 -4.38
CA TYR A 28 -36.60 12.52 -3.58
C TYR A 28 -36.24 11.04 -3.66
N ASN A 29 -36.08 10.48 -4.87
CA ASN A 29 -35.74 9.06 -5.04
C ASN A 29 -34.34 8.72 -4.49
N ALA A 30 -33.39 9.65 -4.60
CA ALA A 30 -32.05 9.48 -4.01
C ALA A 30 -32.11 9.44 -2.48
N LEU A 31 -32.84 10.38 -1.85
CA LEU A 31 -33.02 10.41 -0.40
C LEU A 31 -33.81 9.19 0.10
N ARG A 32 -34.84 8.77 -0.64
CA ARG A 32 -35.61 7.57 -0.33
C ARG A 32 -34.74 6.31 -0.40
N SER A 33 -33.90 6.18 -1.43
CA SER A 33 -32.94 5.07 -1.54
C SER A 33 -31.97 5.05 -0.36
N ILE A 34 -31.41 6.21 0.02
CA ILE A 34 -30.51 6.33 1.17
C ILE A 34 -31.23 5.91 2.47
N TYR A 35 -32.49 6.34 2.65
CA TYR A 35 -33.28 5.99 3.81
C TYR A 35 -33.54 4.48 3.87
N GLU A 36 -34.04 3.87 2.79
CA GLU A 36 -34.28 2.42 2.70
C GLU A 36 -32.99 1.62 2.95
N ASP A 37 -31.88 2.03 2.34
CA ASP A 37 -30.56 1.40 2.54
C ASP A 37 -30.06 1.56 3.99
N SER A 38 -30.39 2.68 4.66
CA SER A 38 -30.00 2.89 6.07
C SER A 38 -30.73 1.97 7.03
N ILE A 39 -31.99 1.65 6.75
CA ILE A 39 -32.76 0.67 7.52
C ILE A 39 -32.14 -0.72 7.34
N PHE A 40 -31.86 -1.12 6.09
CA PHE A 40 -31.20 -2.38 5.79
C PHE A 40 -29.84 -2.52 6.49
N VAL A 41 -28.99 -1.48 6.44
CA VAL A 41 -27.71 -1.48 7.15
C VAL A 41 -27.91 -1.62 8.66
N GLY A 42 -28.94 -0.97 9.22
CA GLY A 42 -29.32 -1.11 10.62
C GLY A 42 -29.69 -2.55 10.99
N GLU A 43 -30.56 -3.20 10.21
CA GLU A 43 -30.96 -4.60 10.39
C GLU A 43 -29.75 -5.54 10.36
N ILE A 44 -28.88 -5.39 9.37
CA ILE A 44 -27.64 -6.17 9.23
C ILE A 44 -26.72 -5.96 10.43
N SER A 45 -26.56 -4.72 10.91
CA SER A 45 -25.72 -4.45 12.07
C SER A 45 -26.28 -5.05 13.36
N GLN A 46 -27.60 -5.22 13.47
CA GLN A 46 -28.24 -5.87 14.62
C GLN A 46 -28.09 -7.39 14.59
N LEU A 47 -28.03 -8.00 13.41
CA LEU A 47 -27.81 -9.45 13.26
C LEU A 47 -26.39 -9.88 13.68
N TRP A 48 -25.41 -8.98 13.58
CA TRP A 48 -24.01 -9.25 13.94
C TRP A 48 -23.44 -8.15 14.84
N PRO A 49 -23.91 -8.03 16.09
CA PRO A 49 -23.56 -6.93 16.99
C PRO A 49 -22.08 -6.89 17.37
N ASP A 50 -21.39 -8.03 17.33
CA ASP A 50 -19.96 -8.14 17.66
C ASP A 50 -19.05 -7.68 16.51
N LEU A 51 -19.58 -7.57 15.29
CA LEU A 51 -18.81 -7.16 14.13
C LEU A 51 -18.86 -5.62 13.97
N PRO A 52 -17.70 -4.94 13.93
CA PRO A 52 -17.66 -3.51 13.74
C PRO A 52 -18.18 -3.14 12.35
N LEU A 53 -19.15 -2.22 12.33
CA LEU A 53 -19.70 -1.61 11.13
C LEU A 53 -18.79 -0.48 10.62
N LEU A 54 -18.32 -0.59 9.37
CA LEU A 54 -17.44 0.35 8.71
C LEU A 54 -18.09 0.95 7.46
N ALA A 55 -17.91 2.25 7.26
CA ALA A 55 -18.33 2.92 6.03
C ALA A 55 -17.18 3.01 5.01
N ASN A 56 -17.40 2.56 3.78
CA ASN A 56 -16.51 2.95 2.68
C ASN A 56 -16.80 4.40 2.30
N LEU A 57 -15.86 5.32 2.50
CA LEU A 57 -16.05 6.75 2.24
C LEU A 57 -16.36 7.08 0.77
N ARG A 58 -16.22 6.11 -0.15
CA ARG A 58 -16.70 6.21 -1.53
C ARG A 58 -18.21 6.34 -1.67
N CYS A 59 -18.96 5.79 -0.71
CA CYS A 59 -20.41 5.84 -0.68
C CYS A 59 -20.96 6.77 0.41
N GLY A 60 -20.12 7.59 1.06
CA GLY A 60 -20.53 8.49 2.13
C GLY A 60 -20.78 7.83 3.48
N LEU A 61 -21.30 8.61 4.43
CA LEU A 61 -21.57 8.22 5.83
C LEU A 61 -23.08 8.17 6.16
N TRP A 62 -23.94 8.22 5.15
CA TRP A 62 -25.38 8.45 5.35
C TRP A 62 -26.19 7.20 5.68
N TYR A 63 -25.62 5.99 5.57
CA TYR A 63 -26.35 4.73 5.78
C TYR A 63 -26.43 4.26 7.24
N SER A 64 -25.74 4.92 8.16
CA SER A 64 -25.89 4.64 9.60
C SER A 64 -25.54 5.89 10.40
N PRO A 65 -26.26 6.18 11.50
CA PRO A 65 -25.89 7.27 12.40
C PRO A 65 -24.58 7.00 13.14
N LYS A 66 -24.13 5.74 13.21
CA LYS A 66 -22.93 5.35 13.96
C LYS A 66 -22.14 4.28 13.21
N PHE A 67 -20.91 4.64 12.84
CA PHE A 67 -19.89 3.72 12.35
C PHE A 67 -18.78 3.58 13.37
N HIS A 68 -18.20 2.39 13.46
CA HIS A 68 -17.04 2.12 14.32
C HIS A 68 -15.76 2.69 13.73
N SER A 69 -15.65 2.66 12.41
CA SER A 69 -14.53 3.21 11.65
C SER A 69 -14.94 3.45 10.20
N THR A 70 -14.04 4.00 9.41
CA THR A 70 -14.23 4.24 7.97
C THR A 70 -13.15 3.52 7.18
N CYS A 71 -13.40 3.20 5.92
CA CYS A 71 -12.39 2.70 4.98
C CYS A 71 -12.45 3.45 3.65
N TYR A 72 -11.47 3.20 2.78
CA TYR A 72 -11.38 3.81 1.47
C TYR A 72 -10.92 2.79 0.42
N PHE A 73 -11.85 1.98 -0.07
CA PHE A 73 -11.62 1.04 -1.17
C PHE A 73 -12.13 1.65 -2.48
N LYS A 74 -11.21 1.93 -3.41
CA LYS A 74 -11.51 2.56 -4.71
C LYS A 74 -11.69 1.48 -5.77
N SER A 75 -12.84 1.49 -6.45
CA SER A 75 -13.16 0.54 -7.53
C SER A 75 -12.12 0.51 -8.65
N THR A 76 -11.45 1.64 -8.96
CA THR A 76 -10.45 1.69 -10.04
C THR A 76 -9.26 0.78 -9.81
N ASP A 77 -8.96 0.44 -8.56
CA ASP A 77 -7.84 -0.43 -8.21
C ASP A 77 -8.10 -1.89 -8.65
N GLY A 78 -9.37 -2.26 -8.87
CA GLY A 78 -9.78 -3.56 -9.36
C GLY A 78 -10.60 -3.50 -10.66
N HIS A 79 -10.50 -2.47 -11.50
CA HIS A 79 -11.25 -2.42 -12.77
C HIS A 79 -10.76 -3.49 -13.78
N ASN A 80 -11.56 -3.80 -14.80
CA ASN A 80 -11.14 -4.74 -15.86
C ASN A 80 -9.80 -4.26 -16.47
N ASN A 81 -8.84 -5.18 -16.57
CA ASN A 81 -7.46 -4.93 -17.00
C ASN A 81 -6.61 -4.07 -16.04
N ASN A 82 -7.07 -3.81 -14.81
CA ASN A 82 -6.29 -3.12 -13.79
C ASN A 82 -6.38 -3.85 -12.43
N TRP A 83 -5.31 -4.56 -12.08
CA TRP A 83 -5.16 -5.30 -10.83
C TRP A 83 -4.10 -4.59 -9.98
N SER A 84 -4.48 -3.46 -9.41
CA SER A 84 -3.54 -2.56 -8.73
C SER A 84 -3.76 -2.60 -7.21
N PHE A 85 -2.66 -2.50 -6.46
CA PHE A 85 -2.69 -2.30 -5.03
C PHE A 85 -2.12 -0.91 -4.71
N SER A 86 -2.91 -0.09 -4.03
CA SER A 86 -2.51 1.28 -3.68
C SER A 86 -1.65 1.29 -2.42
N THR A 87 -0.38 1.68 -2.55
CA THR A 87 0.54 1.84 -1.40
C THR A 87 0.23 3.07 -0.54
N SER A 88 -0.57 4.02 -1.04
CA SER A 88 -1.03 5.20 -0.30
C SER A 88 -2.36 4.99 0.44
N ARG A 89 -3.18 4.02 0.01
CA ARG A 89 -4.50 3.71 0.60
C ARG A 89 -4.53 2.29 1.14
N LEU A 90 -3.66 2.05 2.12
CA LEU A 90 -3.42 0.71 2.64
C LEU A 90 -4.56 0.14 3.49
N ASN A 91 -5.45 0.97 4.04
CA ASN A 91 -6.55 0.53 4.92
C ASN A 91 -6.10 -0.42 6.06
N LEU A 92 -4.88 -0.31 6.59
CA LEU A 92 -4.33 -1.24 7.60
C LEU A 92 -5.15 -1.25 8.89
N HIS A 93 -5.74 -0.12 9.25
CA HIS A 93 -6.63 0.00 10.41
C HIS A 93 -7.87 -0.88 10.29
N VAL A 94 -8.34 -1.18 9.07
CA VAL A 94 -9.43 -2.14 8.81
C VAL A 94 -8.98 -3.55 9.17
N ALA A 95 -7.79 -3.97 8.72
CA ALA A 95 -7.24 -5.29 9.03
C ALA A 95 -7.02 -5.48 10.53
N LEU A 96 -6.48 -4.46 11.21
CA LEU A 96 -6.26 -4.48 12.65
C LEU A 96 -7.59 -4.62 13.42
N LEU A 97 -8.57 -3.78 13.09
CA LEU A 97 -9.88 -3.80 13.73
C LEU A 97 -10.61 -5.13 13.48
N ALA A 98 -10.56 -5.64 12.24
CA ALA A 98 -11.15 -6.92 11.90
C ALA A 98 -10.46 -8.08 12.64
N GLY A 99 -9.14 -8.09 12.73
CA GLY A 99 -8.39 -9.10 13.49
C GLY A 99 -8.72 -9.09 14.99
N GLN A 100 -8.90 -7.91 15.58
CA GLN A 100 -9.29 -7.76 16.99
C GLN A 100 -10.72 -8.20 17.29
N LYS A 101 -11.63 -8.08 16.31
CA LYS A 101 -13.07 -8.35 16.48
C LYS A 101 -13.55 -9.63 15.79
N GLY A 102 -12.65 -10.41 15.18
CA GLY A 102 -12.99 -11.61 14.42
C GLY A 102 -13.65 -11.34 13.06
N GLY A 103 -13.68 -10.09 12.60
CA GLY A 103 -14.27 -9.68 11.33
C GLY A 103 -14.70 -8.21 11.33
N CYS A 104 -15.32 -7.77 10.24
CA CYS A 104 -15.98 -6.47 10.16
C CYS A 104 -17.05 -6.48 9.05
N ILE A 105 -18.00 -5.55 9.13
CA ILE A 105 -18.99 -5.30 8.06
C ILE A 105 -18.59 -4.02 7.36
N ILE A 106 -18.42 -4.08 6.03
CA ILE A 106 -18.13 -2.89 5.21
C ILE A 106 -19.38 -2.53 4.42
N VAL A 107 -19.84 -1.30 4.58
CA VAL A 107 -20.95 -0.72 3.82
C VAL A 107 -20.41 -0.03 2.58
N ASP A 108 -20.93 -0.41 1.42
CA ASP A 108 -20.67 0.25 0.14
C ASP A 108 -21.91 0.19 -0.76
N SER A 109 -22.01 1.12 -1.71
CA SER A 109 -23.15 1.24 -2.62
C SER A 109 -22.87 0.59 -3.98
N THR A 110 -23.87 -0.08 -4.55
CA THR A 110 -23.79 -0.64 -5.90
C THR A 110 -24.85 -0.04 -6.83
N ARG A 111 -24.61 -0.10 -8.14
CA ARG A 111 -25.59 0.34 -9.13
C ARG A 111 -26.56 -0.79 -9.44
N ARG A 112 -27.81 -0.43 -9.78
CA ARG A 112 -28.81 -1.38 -10.29
C ARG A 112 -28.23 -2.23 -11.41
N GLY A 113 -28.43 -3.55 -11.31
CA GLY A 113 -27.90 -4.55 -12.25
C GLY A 113 -26.54 -5.14 -11.87
N LYS A 114 -25.86 -4.62 -10.84
CA LYS A 114 -24.68 -5.27 -10.26
C LYS A 114 -25.03 -5.94 -8.94
N ARG A 115 -24.61 -7.18 -8.77
CA ARG A 115 -24.77 -7.93 -7.51
C ARG A 115 -23.93 -7.33 -6.37
N PHE A 116 -22.72 -6.88 -6.66
CA PHE A 116 -21.79 -6.28 -5.70
C PHE A 116 -21.07 -5.07 -6.32
N PRO A 117 -20.65 -4.09 -5.51
CA PRO A 117 -19.74 -3.05 -5.98
C PRO A 117 -18.37 -3.65 -6.33
N ASP A 118 -17.62 -2.96 -7.19
CA ASP A 118 -16.30 -3.43 -7.64
C ASP A 118 -15.28 -3.45 -6.47
N SER A 119 -15.49 -2.61 -5.46
CA SER A 119 -14.73 -2.62 -4.21
C SER A 119 -14.82 -3.97 -3.50
N MET A 120 -16.02 -4.53 -3.34
CA MET A 120 -16.26 -5.82 -2.67
C MET A 120 -15.87 -7.01 -3.53
N SER A 121 -16.16 -6.96 -4.84
CA SER A 121 -15.90 -8.09 -5.73
C SER A 121 -14.44 -8.19 -6.22
N LYS A 122 -13.67 -7.09 -6.16
CA LYS A 122 -12.32 -7.03 -6.74
C LYS A 122 -11.31 -6.35 -5.83
N THR A 123 -11.53 -5.09 -5.42
CA THR A 123 -10.52 -4.32 -4.67
C THR A 123 -10.18 -4.94 -3.31
N ILE A 124 -11.20 -5.31 -2.51
CA ILE A 124 -11.03 -5.93 -1.18
C ILE A 124 -10.37 -7.32 -1.31
N PRO A 125 -10.78 -8.21 -2.25
CA PRO A 125 -10.06 -9.45 -2.51
C PRO A 125 -8.59 -9.26 -2.88
N ILE A 126 -8.27 -8.32 -3.76
CA ILE A 126 -6.87 -7.99 -4.12
C ILE A 126 -6.11 -7.52 -2.87
N TRP A 127 -6.69 -6.59 -2.11
CA TRP A 127 -6.10 -6.07 -0.88
C TRP A 127 -5.82 -7.17 0.14
N THR A 128 -6.80 -8.06 0.38
CA THR A 128 -6.68 -9.20 1.28
C THR A 128 -5.57 -10.15 0.81
N CYS A 129 -5.51 -10.42 -0.49
CA CYS A 129 -4.48 -11.26 -1.07
C CYS A 129 -3.07 -10.68 -0.88
N VAL A 130 -2.88 -9.38 -1.11
CA VAL A 130 -1.60 -8.69 -0.89
C VAL A 130 -1.20 -8.75 0.57
N LEU A 131 -2.10 -8.38 1.50
CA LEU A 131 -1.80 -8.42 2.93
C LEU A 131 -1.45 -9.84 3.40
N ASN A 132 -2.23 -10.84 3.00
CA ASN A 132 -1.96 -12.23 3.36
C ASN A 132 -0.58 -12.69 2.85
N ARG A 133 -0.22 -12.34 1.61
CA ARG A 133 1.11 -12.66 1.05
C ARG A 133 2.23 -11.91 1.75
N CYS A 134 2.05 -10.62 2.05
CA CYS A 134 3.03 -9.83 2.78
C CYS A 134 3.28 -10.39 4.18
N ILE A 135 2.21 -10.72 4.91
CA ILE A 135 2.28 -11.33 6.24
C ILE A 135 2.95 -12.71 6.15
N HIS A 136 2.55 -13.55 5.20
CA HIS A 136 3.14 -14.87 4.99
C HIS A 136 4.65 -14.78 4.72
N ASN A 137 5.06 -13.90 3.81
CA ASN A 137 6.47 -13.68 3.48
C ASN A 137 7.25 -13.14 4.69
N HIS A 138 6.65 -12.22 5.45
CA HIS A 138 7.26 -11.70 6.66
C HIS A 138 7.47 -12.78 7.72
N LEU A 139 6.45 -13.63 7.95
CA LEU A 139 6.53 -14.76 8.87
C LEU A 139 7.53 -15.82 8.40
N ASN A 140 7.60 -16.10 7.09
CA ASN A 140 8.60 -17.02 6.54
C ASN A 140 10.01 -16.45 6.70
N ASN A 141 10.24 -15.17 6.41
CA ASN A 141 11.52 -14.53 6.67
C ASN A 141 11.89 -14.58 8.16
N MET A 142 10.91 -14.40 9.06
CA MET A 142 11.13 -14.60 10.49
C MET A 142 11.47 -16.06 10.82
N ARG A 143 10.81 -17.03 10.18
CA ARG A 143 11.08 -18.46 10.36
C ARG A 143 12.42 -18.90 9.79
N ASP A 144 12.83 -18.41 8.63
CA ASP A 144 14.13 -18.70 8.03
C ASP A 144 15.25 -18.12 8.90
N THR A 145 15.04 -16.91 9.41
CA THR A 145 15.96 -16.35 10.41
C THR A 145 15.91 -17.12 11.74
N ALA A 146 14.75 -17.66 12.16
CA ALA A 146 14.60 -18.50 13.37
C ALA A 146 15.14 -19.93 13.21
N GLN A 147 15.13 -20.49 11.99
CA GLN A 147 15.67 -21.80 11.66
C GLN A 147 17.20 -21.75 11.56
N MET A 148 17.77 -20.62 11.09
CA MET A 148 19.20 -20.31 11.26
C MET A 148 19.61 -20.12 12.74
N ASP A 149 18.65 -19.82 13.62
CA ASP A 149 18.80 -19.47 15.04
C ASP A 149 18.93 -20.69 15.97
N LYS A 150 18.44 -21.86 15.57
CA LYS A 150 18.40 -23.05 16.46
C LYS A 150 19.77 -23.62 16.84
N ASP A 151 20.81 -23.36 16.05
CA ASP A 151 22.15 -23.90 16.29
C ASP A 151 23.21 -22.85 16.62
N SER A 152 22.90 -21.55 16.56
CA SER A 152 23.91 -20.49 16.78
C SER A 152 23.29 -19.18 17.24
N LEU A 153 23.82 -18.61 18.31
CA LEU A 153 23.40 -17.31 18.84
C LEU A 153 23.62 -16.21 17.79
N ARG A 154 22.74 -15.21 17.70
CA ARG A 154 22.94 -13.99 16.85
C ARG A 154 23.94 -12.99 17.44
N LEU A 155 24.85 -13.49 18.24
CA LEU A 155 25.86 -12.75 18.97
C LEU A 155 27.18 -13.45 18.75
N VAL A 156 28.24 -12.68 18.70
CA VAL A 156 29.59 -13.20 18.79
C VAL A 156 30.33 -12.49 19.91
N PHE A 157 31.12 -13.22 20.67
CA PHE A 157 31.87 -12.68 21.79
C PHE A 157 33.37 -12.80 21.52
N MET A 158 34.02 -11.66 21.36
CA MET A 158 35.45 -11.58 21.06
C MET A 158 36.16 -10.60 22.01
N GLY A 159 37.43 -10.86 22.28
CA GLY A 159 38.31 -9.97 23.02
C GLY A 159 38.67 -8.71 22.22
N LYS A 160 39.29 -7.74 22.91
CA LYS A 160 39.65 -6.43 22.32
C LYS A 160 40.56 -6.55 21.09
N GLU A 161 41.60 -7.37 21.16
CA GLU A 161 42.53 -7.61 20.05
C GLU A 161 41.85 -8.23 18.83
N SER A 162 40.93 -9.16 19.06
CA SER A 162 40.10 -9.77 18.03
C SER A 162 39.15 -8.76 17.39
N ALA A 163 38.57 -7.85 18.18
CA ALA A 163 37.75 -6.76 17.67
C ALA A 163 38.56 -5.78 16.81
N ILE A 164 39.81 -5.49 17.18
CA ILE A 164 40.74 -4.67 16.38
C ILE A 164 41.01 -5.35 15.04
N ARG A 165 41.32 -6.66 15.03
CA ARG A 165 41.51 -7.43 13.77
C ARG A 165 40.26 -7.43 12.91
N LEU A 166 39.09 -7.62 13.51
CA LEU A 166 37.81 -7.55 12.79
C LEU A 166 37.65 -6.18 12.12
N LEU A 167 37.95 -5.09 12.83
CA LEU A 167 37.87 -3.74 12.27
C LEU A 167 38.81 -3.59 11.06
N THR A 168 40.06 -4.05 11.15
CA THR A 168 41.00 -4.03 10.01
C THR A 168 40.44 -4.78 8.80
N TYR A 169 39.81 -5.94 9.00
CA TYR A 169 39.20 -6.69 7.90
C TYR A 169 37.97 -6.01 7.30
N VAL A 170 37.16 -5.33 8.12
CA VAL A 170 36.03 -4.54 7.62
C VAL A 170 36.53 -3.35 6.80
N GLU A 171 37.62 -2.71 7.22
CA GLU A 171 38.26 -1.61 6.47
C GLU A 171 38.88 -2.11 5.15
N ASP A 172 39.55 -3.27 5.17
CA ASP A 172 40.11 -3.93 3.97
C ASP A 172 39.00 -4.22 2.95
N LEU A 173 37.84 -4.71 3.40
CA LEU A 173 36.67 -4.97 2.56
C LEU A 173 36.11 -3.70 1.88
N MET A 174 36.30 -2.54 2.51
CA MET A 174 35.90 -1.24 1.98
C MET A 174 36.94 -0.63 1.03
N SER A 175 38.14 -1.21 0.93
CA SER A 175 39.20 -0.73 0.05
C SER A 175 38.94 -1.12 -1.42
N ASN A 176 39.53 -0.39 -2.36
CA ASN A 176 39.31 -0.57 -3.82
C ASN A 176 39.89 -1.89 -4.38
N THR A 177 40.59 -2.68 -3.57
CA THR A 177 41.20 -3.96 -3.95
C THR A 177 40.41 -5.12 -3.33
N ARG A 178 39.18 -5.35 -3.81
CA ARG A 178 38.34 -6.46 -3.34
C ARG A 178 38.90 -7.79 -3.87
N PRO A 179 39.33 -8.74 -3.02
CA PRO A 179 39.70 -10.07 -3.48
C PRO A 179 38.45 -10.85 -3.90
N ASP A 180 38.50 -11.57 -5.03
CA ASP A 180 37.38 -12.36 -5.56
C ASP A 180 36.82 -13.39 -4.55
N ASN A 181 37.67 -13.85 -3.63
CA ASN A 181 37.31 -14.74 -2.52
C ASN A 181 37.74 -14.15 -1.18
N PHE A 182 36.93 -13.24 -0.62
CA PHE A 182 37.17 -12.71 0.73
C PHE A 182 36.73 -13.72 1.80
N ALA A 183 37.69 -14.49 2.28
CA ALA A 183 37.58 -15.27 3.51
C ALA A 183 38.77 -14.97 4.43
N ARG A 184 38.51 -14.71 5.71
CA ARG A 184 39.53 -14.49 6.74
C ARG A 184 39.19 -15.33 7.96
N THR A 185 40.21 -15.89 8.61
CA THR A 185 40.03 -16.65 9.84
C THR A 185 41.01 -16.13 10.89
N PHE A 186 40.55 -15.92 12.11
CA PHE A 186 41.42 -15.55 13.22
C PHE A 186 41.01 -16.29 14.50
N LYS A 187 41.98 -16.51 15.39
CA LYS A 187 41.77 -17.19 16.68
C LYS A 187 41.70 -16.20 17.83
N ASP A 188 40.91 -16.54 18.83
CA ASP A 188 40.79 -15.86 20.12
C ASP A 188 40.67 -16.91 21.23
N GLY A 189 41.79 -17.26 21.85
CA GLY A 189 41.86 -18.39 22.79
C GLY A 189 41.40 -19.70 22.14
N ASN A 190 40.35 -20.32 22.70
CA ASN A 190 39.75 -21.56 22.19
C ASN A 190 38.67 -21.33 21.10
N LYS A 191 38.41 -20.08 20.74
CA LYS A 191 37.45 -19.69 19.71
C LYS A 191 38.15 -19.47 18.37
N VAL A 192 37.45 -19.82 17.31
CA VAL A 192 37.85 -19.53 15.93
C VAL A 192 36.77 -18.67 15.29
N PHE A 193 37.17 -17.55 14.72
CA PHE A 193 36.29 -16.68 13.97
C PHE A 193 36.51 -16.85 12.48
N ILE A 194 35.44 -17.07 11.74
CA ILE A 194 35.46 -17.18 10.28
C ILE A 194 34.65 -16.02 9.70
N LEU A 195 35.33 -15.19 8.92
CA LEU A 195 34.79 -14.10 8.14
C LEU A 195 34.63 -14.54 6.69
N GLN A 196 33.44 -14.40 6.13
CA GLN A 196 33.16 -14.73 4.75
C GLN A 196 32.34 -13.64 4.10
N LEU A 197 32.80 -13.14 2.96
CA LEU A 197 31.97 -12.34 2.08
C LEU A 197 31.07 -13.26 1.27
N ARG A 198 29.77 -12.96 1.24
CA ARG A 198 28.76 -13.73 0.51
C ARG A 198 27.86 -12.78 -0.25
N PHE A 199 27.16 -13.32 -1.25
CA PHE A 199 26.19 -12.59 -2.06
C PHE A 199 24.90 -13.40 -2.21
N ASN A 200 23.78 -12.70 -2.36
CA ASN A 200 22.48 -13.28 -2.71
C ASN A 200 21.69 -12.31 -3.62
N ALA A 201 20.43 -12.62 -3.90
CA ALA A 201 19.55 -11.78 -4.73
C ALA A 201 19.32 -10.35 -4.18
N HIS A 202 19.66 -10.09 -2.92
CA HIS A 202 19.53 -8.80 -2.24
C HIS A 202 20.84 -8.04 -2.09
N GLY A 203 21.97 -8.60 -2.55
CA GLY A 203 23.29 -7.96 -2.54
C GLY A 203 24.33 -8.71 -1.69
N SER A 204 25.45 -8.04 -1.43
CA SER A 204 26.58 -8.59 -0.67
C SER A 204 26.40 -8.42 0.84
N PHE A 205 26.96 -9.35 1.61
CA PHE A 205 26.98 -9.30 3.06
C PHE A 205 28.22 -9.98 3.63
N LEU A 206 28.72 -9.45 4.75
CA LEU A 206 29.81 -10.04 5.53
C LEU A 206 29.20 -10.96 6.59
N MET A 207 29.64 -12.20 6.62
CA MET A 207 29.25 -13.19 7.62
C MET A 207 30.39 -13.40 8.62
N ILE A 208 30.10 -13.30 9.91
CA ILE A 208 31.05 -13.43 11.03
C ILE A 208 30.61 -14.61 11.89
N SER A 209 31.29 -15.74 11.79
CA SER A 209 30.96 -16.97 12.54
C SER A 209 31.92 -17.17 13.70
N GLU A 210 31.40 -17.38 14.92
CA GLU A 210 32.17 -17.84 16.09
C GLU A 210 32.06 -19.35 16.20
N LEU A 211 33.19 -20.05 16.24
CA LEU A 211 33.28 -21.49 16.45
C LEU A 211 34.00 -21.78 17.77
N LEU A 212 33.47 -22.74 18.53
CA LEU A 212 34.06 -23.25 19.76
C LEU A 212 34.12 -24.78 19.67
N HIS A 213 35.32 -25.35 19.80
CA HIS A 213 35.56 -26.80 19.61
C HIS A 213 34.96 -27.35 18.30
N GLY A 214 35.11 -26.60 17.20
CA GLY A 214 34.62 -26.99 15.88
C GLY A 214 33.11 -26.83 15.65
N ARG A 215 32.34 -26.49 16.68
CA ARG A 215 30.89 -26.20 16.54
C ARG A 215 30.66 -24.69 16.47
N ARG A 216 29.82 -24.26 15.53
CA ARG A 216 29.39 -22.85 15.45
C ARG A 216 28.55 -22.52 16.68
N LYS A 217 28.94 -21.47 17.40
CA LYS A 217 28.27 -20.96 18.61
C LYS A 217 27.57 -19.63 18.36
N GLY A 218 28.13 -18.81 17.49
CA GLY A 218 27.65 -17.47 17.21
C GLY A 218 27.72 -17.13 15.73
N LEU A 219 26.81 -16.28 15.27
CA LEU A 219 26.78 -15.77 13.90
C LEU A 219 26.26 -14.33 13.88
N ILE A 220 27.01 -13.43 13.25
CA ILE A 220 26.53 -12.10 12.89
C ILE A 220 26.62 -11.93 11.36
N ILE A 221 25.62 -11.29 10.78
CA ILE A 221 25.59 -10.92 9.36
C ILE A 221 25.52 -9.40 9.25
N VAL A 222 26.45 -8.81 8.49
CA VAL A 222 26.51 -7.37 8.24
C VAL A 222 26.28 -7.12 6.74
N PRO A 223 25.08 -6.63 6.34
CA PRO A 223 24.81 -6.33 4.94
C PRO A 223 25.67 -5.16 4.45
N GLU A 224 26.08 -5.17 3.18
CA GLU A 224 26.84 -4.08 2.55
C GLU A 224 26.06 -2.76 2.63
N GLY A 225 24.76 -2.82 2.37
CA GLY A 225 23.90 -1.64 2.30
C GLY A 225 24.15 -0.79 1.06
N LYS A 226 23.34 0.26 0.87
CA LYS A 226 23.44 1.13 -0.30
C LYS A 226 24.81 1.82 -0.32
N LEU A 227 25.57 1.65 -1.41
CA LEU A 227 26.93 2.18 -1.57
C LEU A 227 27.92 1.73 -0.46
N GLY A 228 27.66 0.62 0.25
CA GLY A 228 28.52 0.18 1.36
C GLY A 228 28.25 0.88 2.69
N SER A 229 27.07 1.50 2.87
CA SER A 229 26.70 2.20 4.11
C SER A 229 26.63 1.29 5.34
N GLY A 230 26.26 0.02 5.18
CA GLY A 230 26.15 -0.95 6.27
C GLY A 230 27.52 -1.30 6.86
N TRP A 231 28.50 -1.60 6.00
CA TRP A 231 29.88 -1.87 6.44
C TRP A 231 30.54 -0.63 7.05
N ARG A 232 30.34 0.56 6.47
CA ARG A 232 30.84 1.83 7.03
C ARG A 232 30.26 2.12 8.41
N GLY A 233 28.94 1.97 8.58
CA GLY A 233 28.27 2.15 9.87
C GLY A 233 28.74 1.14 10.92
N PHE A 234 28.88 -0.14 10.52
CA PHE A 234 29.41 -1.18 11.40
C PHE A 234 30.84 -0.89 11.86
N GLY A 235 31.74 -0.57 10.94
CA GLY A 235 33.13 -0.20 11.25
C GLY A 235 33.23 1.02 12.17
N PHE A 236 32.39 2.04 11.96
CA PHE A 236 32.30 3.21 12.84
C PHE A 236 31.94 2.83 14.29
N HIS A 237 30.88 2.02 14.47
CA HIS A 237 30.45 1.61 15.80
C HIS A 237 31.43 0.64 16.46
N LEU A 238 32.07 -0.25 15.70
CA LEU A 238 33.12 -1.14 16.19
C LEU A 238 34.32 -0.34 16.70
N ARG A 239 34.76 0.70 15.96
CA ARG A 239 35.83 1.60 16.40
C ARG A 239 35.47 2.31 17.71
N LYS A 240 34.23 2.82 17.80
CA LYS A 240 33.72 3.47 19.02
C LYS A 240 33.72 2.51 20.23
N ALA A 241 33.41 1.25 20.02
CA ALA A 241 33.42 0.24 21.08
C ALA A 241 34.83 -0.15 21.53
N ILE A 242 35.81 -0.17 20.63
CA ILE A 242 37.22 -0.52 20.94
C ILE A 242 37.91 0.58 21.75
N ALA A 243 37.64 1.84 21.42
CA ALA A 243 38.27 3.00 22.05
C ALA A 243 37.23 4.13 22.25
N PRO A 244 36.42 4.04 23.32
CA PRO A 244 35.33 4.98 23.57
C PRO A 244 35.82 6.43 23.83
N ASP A 245 37.04 6.59 24.34
CA ASP A 245 37.57 7.90 24.79
C ASP A 245 38.27 8.71 23.68
N THR A 246 38.46 8.14 22.49
CA THR A 246 39.24 8.77 21.41
C THR A 246 38.46 9.69 20.48
N LEU A 247 37.14 9.83 20.63
CA LEU A 247 36.32 10.67 19.73
C LEU A 247 35.37 11.58 20.52
N VAL A 248 35.83 12.80 20.80
CA VAL A 248 34.97 13.91 21.21
C VAL A 248 34.04 14.25 20.04
N VAL A 249 32.78 13.80 20.12
CA VAL A 249 31.73 14.13 19.15
C VAL A 249 30.88 15.26 19.75
N LYS A 250 30.91 16.44 19.10
CA LYS A 250 29.92 17.52 19.32
C LYS A 250 28.50 16.95 19.20
N PRO A 251 27.56 17.29 20.10
CA PRO A 251 26.21 16.77 20.03
C PRO A 251 25.53 17.22 18.71
N PRO A 252 24.75 16.37 18.03
CA PRO A 252 23.97 16.77 16.87
C PRO A 252 22.84 17.69 17.28
N SER A 253 22.62 18.75 16.49
CA SER A 253 21.52 19.70 16.61
C SER A 253 20.15 18.97 16.62
N GLN A 254 19.31 19.28 17.62
CA GLN A 254 17.98 18.71 17.83
C GLN A 254 16.91 19.18 16.82
N SER A 255 17.08 18.94 15.50
CA SER A 255 16.09 19.43 14.52
C SER A 255 15.51 18.39 13.55
N ALA A 256 15.70 17.08 13.76
CA ALA A 256 15.30 16.09 12.74
C ALA A 256 14.48 14.88 13.22
N LEU A 257 13.77 14.95 14.35
CA LEU A 257 12.97 13.80 14.83
C LEU A 257 11.62 14.21 15.42
N PHE A 258 10.70 14.76 14.63
CA PHE A 258 9.25 14.59 14.82
C PHE A 258 8.52 14.77 13.47
N PRO A 259 7.93 13.73 12.86
CA PRO A 259 6.87 13.93 11.89
C PRO A 259 5.64 14.42 12.65
N THR A 260 5.27 15.68 12.42
CA THR A 260 4.07 16.31 12.96
C THR A 260 2.84 15.46 12.62
N VAL A 261 2.23 14.86 13.64
CA VAL A 261 0.88 14.29 13.58
C VAL A 261 -0.09 15.45 13.35
N GLN A 262 -0.43 15.69 12.08
CA GLN A 262 -1.43 16.67 11.72
C GLN A 262 -2.80 16.08 12.09
N LYS A 263 -3.34 16.52 13.23
CA LYS A 263 -4.73 16.29 13.64
C LYS A 263 -5.65 16.78 12.52
N PHE A 264 -6.27 15.87 11.78
CA PHE A 264 -7.41 16.19 10.91
C PHE A 264 -8.62 16.51 11.80
N ARG A 265 -8.68 17.76 12.26
CA ARG A 265 -9.87 18.35 12.87
C ARG A 265 -10.54 19.22 11.81
N ASN A 266 -11.84 19.02 11.63
CA ASN A 266 -12.78 19.75 10.77
C ASN A 266 -12.85 19.30 9.30
N GLN A 267 -13.66 18.28 9.03
CA GLN A 267 -14.44 18.24 7.80
C GLN A 267 -15.89 18.57 8.15
N LYS A 268 -16.37 19.68 7.60
CA LYS A 268 -17.77 20.09 7.68
C LYS A 268 -18.63 19.09 6.88
N SER A 269 -19.80 18.73 7.41
CA SER A 269 -20.77 17.88 6.73
C SER A 269 -21.24 18.51 5.42
N PHE A 270 -21.51 17.68 4.40
CA PHE A 270 -22.04 18.08 3.09
C PHE A 270 -23.26 19.02 3.19
N LEU A 271 -24.06 18.86 4.24
CA LEU A 271 -25.18 19.75 4.59
C LEU A 271 -24.76 21.23 4.70
N SER A 272 -23.59 21.55 5.27
CA SER A 272 -23.15 22.94 5.36
C SER A 272 -22.73 23.53 4.02
N VAL A 273 -22.23 22.69 3.11
CA VAL A 273 -21.80 23.12 1.77
C VAL A 273 -23.00 23.42 0.87
N VAL A 274 -24.09 22.66 1.04
CA VAL A 274 -25.33 22.86 0.27
C VAL A 274 -26.13 24.05 0.79
N VAL A 275 -26.13 24.31 2.10
CA VAL A 275 -26.83 25.47 2.69
C VAL A 275 -26.15 26.80 2.34
N ASP A 276 -24.82 26.84 2.21
CA ASP A 276 -24.09 28.04 1.76
C ASP A 276 -24.21 28.29 0.24
N GLY A 277 -24.58 27.27 -0.54
CA GLY A 277 -24.74 27.37 -1.99
C GLY A 277 -26.04 28.03 -2.45
N ASP A 278 -27.04 28.13 -1.57
CA ASP A 278 -28.41 28.55 -1.93
C ASP A 278 -28.77 29.97 -1.47
N ARG A 279 -27.80 30.74 -0.97
CA ARG A 279 -27.98 32.16 -0.62
C ARG A 279 -26.93 33.06 -1.25
N LYS A 280 -27.16 33.42 -2.52
CA LYS A 280 -27.15 34.82 -3.00
C LYS A 280 -27.31 34.88 -4.52
N THR A 281 -28.54 35.15 -4.96
CA THR A 281 -28.81 35.90 -6.19
C THR A 281 -28.79 37.39 -5.86
N SER A 282 -28.00 38.18 -6.60
CA SER A 282 -28.39 39.45 -7.25
C SER A 282 -27.18 40.39 -7.40
N GLY A 283 -26.81 40.72 -8.65
CA GLY A 283 -26.04 41.93 -8.94
C GLY A 283 -24.87 41.75 -9.93
N GLY A 284 -25.14 42.05 -11.21
CA GLY A 284 -24.33 43.01 -11.98
C GLY A 284 -22.92 42.66 -12.47
N SER A 285 -22.80 42.67 -13.81
CA SER A 285 -21.71 43.23 -14.63
C SER A 285 -20.46 42.39 -14.97
N GLY A 286 -20.16 42.33 -16.27
CA GLY A 286 -18.79 42.62 -16.77
C GLY A 286 -17.92 41.45 -17.26
N THR A 287 -18.04 41.14 -18.55
CA THR A 287 -16.95 40.84 -19.54
C THR A 287 -15.82 39.84 -19.21
N GLY A 288 -15.68 38.83 -20.08
CA GLY A 288 -14.43 38.07 -20.21
C GLY A 288 -14.56 36.85 -21.14
N LYS A 289 -14.49 37.06 -22.46
CA LYS A 289 -14.25 35.97 -23.43
C LYS A 289 -12.83 35.46 -23.25
N HIS A 290 -12.64 34.15 -23.05
CA HIS A 290 -11.50 33.42 -23.64
C HIS A 290 -11.90 31.98 -23.94
N ALA A 291 -11.55 31.55 -25.15
CA ALA A 291 -12.00 30.36 -25.84
C ALA A 291 -11.34 29.06 -25.31
N MET A 292 -12.11 27.97 -25.39
CA MET A 292 -11.61 26.59 -25.26
C MET A 292 -11.02 26.13 -26.61
N PRO A 293 -9.87 25.45 -26.65
CA PRO A 293 -9.38 24.84 -27.87
C PRO A 293 -10.14 23.55 -28.20
N ASN A 294 -10.64 23.48 -29.43
CA ASN A 294 -11.12 22.28 -30.10
C ASN A 294 -9.98 21.28 -30.26
N ILE A 295 -10.17 20.04 -29.80
CA ILE A 295 -9.35 18.91 -30.25
C ILE A 295 -10.23 18.02 -31.13
N GLN A 296 -9.98 18.12 -32.43
CA GLN A 296 -10.52 17.27 -33.48
C GLN A 296 -10.04 15.82 -33.29
N ASN A 297 -10.99 14.89 -33.35
CA ASN A 297 -10.73 13.48 -33.62
C ASN A 297 -10.10 13.35 -35.01
N SER A 298 -8.84 12.95 -35.08
CA SER A 298 -8.28 12.39 -36.32
C SER A 298 -8.29 10.86 -36.21
N ILE A 299 -9.15 10.26 -37.03
CA ILE A 299 -9.07 8.86 -37.42
C ILE A 299 -7.86 8.76 -38.37
N LYS A 300 -6.82 8.05 -37.97
CA LYS A 300 -5.80 7.55 -38.90
C LYS A 300 -5.96 6.04 -39.02
N SER A 301 -6.49 5.64 -40.15
CA SER A 301 -6.28 4.33 -40.75
C SER A 301 -4.79 4.09 -40.93
N ASN A 302 -4.32 2.88 -40.59
CA ASN A 302 -3.16 2.31 -41.26
C ASN A 302 -3.48 0.87 -41.66
N PRO A 303 -3.16 0.47 -42.91
CA PRO A 303 -3.44 -0.86 -43.44
C PRO A 303 -2.33 -1.83 -43.01
N SER A 304 -2.49 -3.10 -43.39
CA SER A 304 -1.57 -4.24 -43.23
C SER A 304 -1.59 -4.95 -41.87
N ILE A 305 -2.33 -6.06 -41.82
CA ILE A 305 -1.83 -7.42 -41.53
C ILE A 305 -2.88 -8.38 -42.13
N LYS A 306 -2.58 -8.88 -43.33
CA LYS A 306 -3.15 -10.13 -43.87
C LYS A 306 -2.07 -11.19 -43.68
N SER A 307 -2.41 -12.24 -42.94
CA SER A 307 -2.05 -13.65 -43.18
C SER A 307 -1.92 -14.39 -41.86
N ILE A 308 -2.19 -15.69 -41.92
CA ILE A 308 -2.15 -16.70 -40.85
C ILE A 308 -3.46 -16.85 -40.07
N LEU A 309 -4.46 -17.43 -40.74
CA LEU A 309 -5.38 -18.42 -40.16
C LEU A 309 -6.21 -19.07 -41.29
N SER A 310 -5.59 -19.99 -42.03
CA SER A 310 -6.28 -21.01 -42.83
C SER A 310 -5.34 -22.18 -43.12
N SER A 311 -5.19 -23.09 -42.16
CA SER A 311 -4.82 -24.50 -42.36
C SER A 311 -4.80 -25.20 -41.00
N GLN A 312 -5.89 -25.89 -40.67
CA GLN A 312 -5.96 -27.16 -39.94
C GLN A 312 -7.38 -27.34 -39.39
N LYS A 313 -8.18 -28.13 -40.12
CA LYS A 313 -8.99 -29.26 -39.62
C LYS A 313 -9.98 -29.68 -40.71
N THR A 314 -9.58 -30.71 -41.45
CA THR A 314 -10.45 -31.86 -41.73
C THR A 314 -10.93 -32.49 -40.42
#